data_AF-A0A6B3D273-F1
#
_entry.id   AF-A0A6B3D273-F1
#
_cell.length_a   1.000
_cell.length_b   1.000
_cell.length_c   1.000
_cell.angle_alpha   90.00
_cell.angle_beta   90.00
_cell.angle_gamma   90.00
#
_symmetry.space_group_name_H-M   'P 1'
#
loop_
_entity.id
_entity.type
_entity.pdbx_description
1 polymer ?
#
loop_
_entity_poly.entity_id
_entity_poly.type
_entity_poly.pdbx_seq_one_letter_code
_entity_poly.pdbx_strand_id
1 'polypeptide(L)' 'HERMAAAAGLRIVELVHRDRKLSDILTADAFEDAVTTVLGLGGSTNAAIHLIAMAGRAGVTLTLDDFDRIARTVPV' A
#
# COMPACT_ATOMS: atom_id res chain seq x y z
N HIS A 1 10.67 -19.86 2.42
CA HIS A 1 10.66 -18.52 1.79
C HIS A 1 11.54 -18.39 0.55
N GLU A 2 12.49 -19.30 0.29
CA GLU A 2 13.43 -19.22 -0.85
C GLU A 2 12.77 -18.99 -2.22
N ARG A 3 11.71 -19.75 -2.55
CA ARG A 3 10.96 -19.56 -3.81
C ARG A 3 10.37 -18.16 -3.97
N MET A 4 9.84 -17.57 -2.88
CA MET A 4 9.30 -16.20 -2.91
C MET A 4 10.40 -15.16 -3.05
N ALA A 5 11.54 -15.35 -2.37
CA ALA A 5 12.67 -14.44 -2.49
C ALA A 5 13.26 -14.44 -3.92
N ALA A 6 13.43 -15.63 -4.50
CA ALA A 6 13.87 -15.77 -5.90
C ALA A 6 12.87 -15.12 -6.87
N ALA A 7 11.56 -15.34 -6.67
CA ALA A 7 10.53 -14.71 -7.48
C ALA A 7 10.52 -13.17 -7.36
N ALA A 8 10.71 -12.62 -6.16
CA ALA A 8 10.82 -11.18 -5.95
C ALA A 8 12.04 -10.58 -6.66
N GLY A 9 13.19 -11.27 -6.62
CA GLY A 9 14.40 -10.88 -7.35
C GLY A 9 14.20 -10.87 -8.87
N LEU A 10 13.55 -11.89 -9.42
CA LEU A 10 13.19 -11.92 -10.84
C LEU A 10 12.19 -10.80 -11.21
N ARG A 11 11.22 -10.53 -10.32
CA ARG A 11 10.21 -9.51 -10.55
C ARG A 11 10.80 -8.10 -10.63
N ILE A 12 11.71 -7.72 -9.73
CA ILE A 12 12.29 -6.38 -9.78
C ILE A 12 13.12 -6.14 -11.05
N VAL A 13 13.84 -7.15 -11.54
CA VAL A 13 14.57 -7.07 -12.82
C VAL A 13 13.60 -6.83 -13.98
N GLU A 14 12.47 -7.52 -14.01
CA GLU A 14 11.45 -7.30 -15.04
C GLU A 14 10.79 -5.91 -14.94
N LEU A 15 10.56 -5.38 -13.74
CA LEU A 15 10.03 -4.03 -13.57
C LEU A 15 10.98 -2.97 -14.13
N VAL A 16 12.29 -3.14 -13.92
CA VAL A 16 13.33 -2.28 -14.51
C VAL A 16 13.30 -2.33 -16.03
N HIS A 17 13.22 -3.53 -16.61
CA HIS A 17 13.14 -3.68 -18.08
C HIS A 17 11.88 -3.05 -18.68
N ARG A 18 10.80 -2.92 -17.90
CA ARG A 18 9.54 -2.30 -18.33
C ARG A 18 9.43 -0.80 -17.97
N ASP A 19 10.48 -0.21 -17.42
CA ASP A 19 10.48 1.15 -16.83
C ASP A 19 9.30 1.39 -15.86
N ARG A 20 8.85 0.33 -15.17
CA ARG A 20 7.72 0.42 -14.23
C ARG A 20 8.23 0.85 -12.86
N LYS A 21 7.90 2.07 -12.48
CA LYS A 21 8.39 2.77 -11.28
C LYS A 21 7.41 2.59 -10.12
N LEU A 22 7.88 2.91 -8.90
CA LEU A 22 7.03 2.92 -7.72
C LEU A 22 5.86 3.91 -7.87
N SER A 23 6.04 5.03 -8.58
CA SER A 23 4.98 5.99 -8.88
C SER A 23 3.81 5.39 -9.67
N ASP A 24 4.07 4.31 -10.42
CA ASP A 24 3.05 3.62 -11.22
C ASP A 24 2.29 2.57 -10.39
N ILE A 25 2.66 2.38 -9.12
CA ILE A 25 2.11 1.37 -8.22
C ILE A 25 1.53 2.01 -6.96
N LEU A 26 2.25 2.97 -6.36
CA LEU A 26 1.86 3.69 -5.14
C LEU A 26 0.96 4.88 -5.47
N THR A 27 -0.19 4.58 -6.07
CA THR A 27 -1.23 5.57 -6.41
C THR A 27 -2.17 5.82 -5.24
N ALA A 28 -3.02 6.86 -5.33
CA ALA A 28 -4.08 7.09 -4.35
C ALA A 28 -4.96 5.85 -4.13
N ASP A 29 -5.39 5.22 -5.22
CA ASP A 29 -6.18 3.97 -5.19
C ASP A 29 -5.44 2.85 -4.45
N ALA A 30 -4.13 2.69 -4.67
CA ALA A 30 -3.35 1.66 -4.00
C ALA A 30 -3.23 1.90 -2.48
N PHE A 31 -3.20 3.16 -2.04
CA PHE A 31 -3.26 3.48 -0.62
C PHE A 31 -4.66 3.26 -0.04
N GLU A 32 -5.73 3.58 -0.77
CA GLU A 32 -7.11 3.26 -0.36
C GLU A 32 -7.34 1.74 -0.23
N ASP A 33 -6.80 0.95 -1.17
CA ASP A 33 -6.79 -0.51 -1.10
C ASP A 33 -6.01 -1.03 0.13
N ALA A 34 -4.86 -0.40 0.43
CA ALA A 34 -4.07 -0.77 1.60
C ALA A 34 -4.81 -0.48 2.92
N VAL A 35 -5.48 0.68 3.02
CA VAL A 35 -6.30 1.04 4.18
C VAL A 35 -7.47 0.08 4.32
N THR A 36 -8.19 -0.19 3.23
CA THR A 36 -9.28 -1.17 3.17
C THR A 36 -8.82 -2.54 3.68
N THR A 37 -7.67 -3.01 3.21
CA THR A 37 -7.10 -4.30 3.61
C THR A 37 -6.76 -4.33 5.09
N VAL A 38 -6.11 -3.28 5.62
CA VAL A 38 -5.75 -3.20 7.04
C VAL A 38 -7.00 -3.22 7.91
N LEU A 39 -8.03 -2.44 7.56
CA LEU A 39 -9.28 -2.37 8.32
C LEU A 39 -10.03 -3.70 8.29
N GLY A 40 -10.17 -4.30 7.10
CA GLY A 40 -10.88 -5.57 6.94
C GLY A 40 -10.18 -6.77 7.58
N LEU A 41 -8.88 -6.68 7.85
CA LEU A 41 -8.12 -7.72 8.56
C LEU A 41 -7.98 -7.44 10.07
N GLY A 42 -8.56 -6.36 10.60
CA GLY A 42 -8.33 -5.94 11.99
C GLY A 42 -6.86 -5.65 12.28
N GLY A 43 -6.15 -5.07 11.31
CA GLY A 43 -4.71 -4.85 11.33
C GLY A 43 -4.23 -3.89 12.43
N SER A 44 -2.92 -3.84 12.63
CA SER A 44 -2.29 -2.99 13.64
C SER A 44 -2.61 -1.51 13.44
N THR A 45 -2.89 -0.79 14.54
CA THR A 45 -3.05 0.67 14.53
C THR A 45 -1.81 1.42 14.01
N ASN A 46 -0.61 0.81 14.11
CA ASN A 46 0.62 1.37 13.54
C ASN A 46 0.57 1.48 12.01
N ALA A 47 -0.32 0.74 11.34
CA ALA A 47 -0.49 0.86 9.89
C ALA A 47 -0.93 2.28 9.48
N ALA A 48 -1.71 2.99 10.30
CA ALA A 48 -2.08 4.37 10.01
C ALA A 48 -0.85 5.29 9.92
N ILE A 49 0.08 5.16 10.87
CA ILE A 49 1.33 5.94 10.90
C ILE A 49 2.18 5.62 9.66
N HIS A 50 2.36 4.34 9.35
CA HIS A 50 3.22 3.93 8.25
C HIS A 50 2.63 4.23 6.87
N LEU A 51 1.33 4.01 6.66
CA LEU A 51 0.69 4.28 5.37
C LEU A 51 0.65 5.79 5.07
N ILE A 52 0.34 6.63 6.06
CA ILE A 52 0.39 8.10 5.89
C ILE A 52 1.82 8.55 5.55
N ALA A 53 2.82 8.03 6.26
CA ALA A 53 4.22 8.36 5.98
C ALA A 53 4.64 7.92 4.56
N MET A 54 4.27 6.70 4.15
CA MET A 54 4.55 6.19 2.81
C MET A 54 3.85 7.00 1.71
N ALA A 55 2.58 7.34 1.90
CA ALA A 55 1.81 8.17 0.98
C ALA A 55 2.49 9.53 0.79
N GLY A 56 2.88 10.19 1.88
CA GLY A 56 3.62 11.45 1.82
C GLY A 56 4.95 11.35 1.06
N ARG A 57 5.68 10.23 1.18
CA ARG A 57 6.91 9.98 0.40
C ARG A 57 6.64 9.69 -1.09
N ALA A 58 5.47 9.14 -1.41
CA ALA A 58 5.01 8.91 -2.76
C ALA A 58 4.34 10.15 -3.41
N GLY A 59 4.16 11.24 -2.66
CA GLY A 59 3.45 12.43 -3.14
C GLY A 59 1.93 12.26 -3.17
N VAL A 60 1.39 11.27 -2.48
CA VAL A 60 -0.04 11.00 -2.34
C VAL A 60 -0.52 11.57 -1.00
N THR A 61 -1.66 12.28 -1.01
CA THR A 61 -2.31 12.71 0.22
C THR A 61 -3.13 11.56 0.80
N LEU A 62 -2.80 11.16 2.03
CA LEU A 62 -3.58 10.22 2.83
C LEU A 62 -3.65 10.78 4.26
N THR A 63 -4.85 10.82 4.83
CA THR A 63 -5.13 11.43 6.13
C THR A 63 -5.84 10.45 7.06
N LEU A 64 -5.98 10.79 8.35
CA LEU A 64 -6.79 9.99 9.26
C LEU A 64 -8.28 10.02 8.92
N ASP A 65 -8.75 11.09 8.28
CA ASP A 65 -10.15 11.19 7.83
C ASP A 65 -10.44 10.18 6.73
N ASP A 66 -9.46 9.83 5.90
CA ASP A 66 -9.59 8.77 4.90
C ASP A 66 -9.77 7.40 5.55
N PHE A 67 -9.06 7.12 6.65
CA PHE A 67 -9.26 5.89 7.42
C PHE A 67 -10.66 5.81 8.03
N ASP A 68 -11.14 6.89 8.65
CA ASP A 68 -12.50 6.95 9.21
C ASP A 68 -13.57 6.75 8.12
N ARG A 69 -13.41 7.43 6.98
CA ARG A 69 -14.31 7.29 5.83
C ARG A 69 -14.38 5.83 5.35
N ILE A 70 -13.23 5.18 5.16
CA ILE A 70 -13.16 3.80 4.63
C ILE A 70 -13.69 2.79 5.66
N ALA A 71 -13.39 2.98 6.96
CA ALA A 71 -13.85 2.10 8.03
C ALA A 71 -15.38 2.00 8.13
N ARG A 72 -16.12 3.02 7.68
CA ARG A 72 -17.59 3.01 7.64
C ARG A 72 -18.17 2.03 6.63
N THR A 73 -17.39 1.62 5.63
CA THR A 73 -17.82 0.73 4.54
C THR A 73 -17.13 -0.62 4.53
N VAL A 74 -16.07 -0.80 5.32
CA VAL A 74 -15.28 -2.03 5.37
C VAL A 74 -15.62 -2.81 6.64
N PRO A 75 -16.27 -3.98 6.53
CA PRO A 75 -16.52 -4.84 7.68
C PRO A 75 -15.21 -5.51 8.15
N VAL A 76 -15.21 -5.94 9.41
CA VAL A 76 -14.23 -6.89 9.95
C VAL A 76 -14.75 -8.31 9.80
#